data_AF-B4VSE9-F1
#
_entry.id   AF-B4VSE9-F1
#
_cell.length_a   1.000
_cell.length_b   1.000
_cell.length_c   1.000
_cell.angle_alpha   90.00
_cell.angle_beta   90.00
_cell.angle_gamma   90.00
#
_symmetry.space_group_name_H-M   'P 1'
#
loop_
_entity.id
_entity.type
_entity.pdbx_description
1 polymer ?
#
loop_
_entity_poly.entity_id
_entity_poly.type
_entity_poly.pdbx_seq_one_letter_code
_entity_poly.pdbx_strand_id
1 'polypeptide(L)'
;MPAVAQKLEPIGKHDACYLPRNSHITGDIDIHEMAWAQQELWFINTRFSCLCTLDFDHSFVPRWRPNFISALSPEDRCHLNGLGMVNNHPKYVTALGTTDSRGGWREKKAYGGVLMDVETNQVIVQGLSMPHSPPNSIGVSNATTYADAIKVVTPATFYCVTGLP
;
A
#
# COMPACT_ATOMS: atom_id res chain seq x y z
N MET A 1 5.74 -24.31 7.60
CA MET A 1 7.08 -24.48 7.02
C MET A 1 8.07 -23.51 7.68
N PRO A 2 8.61 -23.80 8.89
CA PRO A 2 9.38 -22.83 9.68
C PRO A 2 10.93 -22.92 9.54
N ALA A 3 11.49 -23.55 8.51
CA ALA A 3 12.95 -23.81 8.44
C ALA A 3 13.61 -23.44 7.09
N VAL A 4 12.95 -22.64 6.25
CA VAL A 4 13.49 -22.31 4.92
C VAL A 4 14.68 -21.36 5.01
N ALA A 5 14.64 -20.38 5.92
CA ALA A 5 15.73 -19.42 6.12
C ALA A 5 17.07 -20.10 6.44
N GLN A 6 17.05 -21.18 7.24
CA GLN A 6 18.24 -21.94 7.65
C GLN A 6 18.90 -22.73 6.51
N LYS A 7 18.21 -22.87 5.36
CA LYS A 7 18.71 -23.57 4.18
C LYS A 7 19.22 -22.62 3.10
N LEU A 8 19.18 -21.30 3.33
CA LEU A 8 19.64 -20.30 2.38
C LEU A 8 21.11 -19.99 2.63
N GLU A 9 21.93 -20.21 1.60
CA GLU A 9 23.32 -19.79 1.61
C GLU A 9 23.47 -18.30 1.21
N PRO A 10 24.44 -17.57 1.77
CA PRO A 10 25.28 -17.99 2.89
C PRO A 10 24.52 -17.95 4.23
N ILE A 11 24.76 -18.97 5.06
CA ILE A 11 24.19 -19.06 6.42
C ILE A 11 24.50 -17.79 7.22
N GLY A 12 23.50 -17.24 7.91
CA GLY A 12 23.66 -16.07 8.80
C GLY A 12 23.67 -14.70 8.11
N LYS A 13 23.47 -14.63 6.78
CA LYS A 13 23.41 -13.35 6.04
C LYS A 13 22.02 -12.69 6.00
N HIS A 14 20.96 -13.46 6.20
CA HIS A 14 19.58 -13.00 6.03
C HIS A 14 18.88 -12.94 7.38
N ASP A 15 18.32 -11.78 7.73
CA ASP A 15 17.58 -11.56 8.99
C ASP A 15 16.16 -12.15 8.96
N ALA A 16 15.59 -12.35 7.75
CA ALA A 16 14.26 -12.89 7.56
C ALA A 16 14.12 -13.59 6.19
N CYS A 17 13.25 -14.59 6.12
CA CYS A 17 12.81 -15.21 4.88
C CYS A 17 11.29 -15.18 4.84
N TYR A 18 10.71 -14.73 3.74
CA TYR A 18 9.27 -14.62 3.55
C TYR A 18 8.83 -15.58 2.46
N LEU A 19 7.78 -16.35 2.74
CA LEU A 19 7.18 -17.26 1.78
C LEU A 19 5.80 -16.76 1.36
N PRO A 20 5.51 -16.67 0.04
CA PRO A 20 4.16 -16.37 -0.42
C PRO A 20 3.24 -17.52 -0.02
N ARG A 21 2.15 -17.18 0.65
CA ARG A 21 1.10 -18.13 1.07
C ARG A 21 -0.09 -18.08 0.13
N ASN A 22 -0.49 -16.87 -0.25
CA ASN A 22 -1.57 -16.61 -1.19
C ASN A 22 -1.10 -15.59 -2.22
N SER A 23 -1.61 -15.71 -3.45
CA SER A 23 -1.42 -14.75 -4.51
C SER A 23 -2.78 -14.44 -5.14
N HIS A 24 -3.08 -13.16 -5.31
CA HIS A 24 -4.31 -12.70 -5.96
C HIS A 24 -3.94 -11.72 -7.07
N ILE A 25 -4.38 -11.99 -8.29
CA ILE A 25 -4.08 -11.15 -9.46
C ILE A 25 -5.15 -10.06 -9.52
N THR A 26 -4.73 -8.80 -9.38
CA THR A 26 -5.64 -7.66 -9.40
C THR A 26 -5.71 -6.98 -10.77
N GLY A 27 -4.86 -7.40 -11.69
CA GLY A 27 -4.62 -6.69 -12.95
C GLY A 27 -3.84 -5.40 -12.74
N ASP A 28 -3.67 -4.67 -13.84
CA ASP A 28 -2.86 -3.46 -13.91
C ASP A 28 -3.60 -2.27 -13.27
N ILE A 29 -3.58 -2.24 -11.93
CA ILE A 29 -4.22 -1.21 -11.08
C ILE A 29 -3.21 -0.33 -10.33
N ASP A 30 -1.91 -0.56 -10.56
CA ASP A 30 -0.81 0.29 -10.11
C ASP A 30 -0.78 0.51 -8.58
N ILE A 31 -0.63 -0.58 -7.82
CA ILE A 31 -0.67 -0.53 -6.35
C ILE A 31 0.61 0.11 -5.78
N HIS A 32 0.47 1.23 -5.07
CA HIS A 32 1.61 1.98 -4.53
C HIS A 32 1.86 1.77 -3.03
N GLU A 33 0.83 1.53 -2.23
CA GLU A 33 0.98 1.29 -0.79
C GLU A 33 -0.12 0.35 -0.29
N MET A 34 0.20 -0.45 0.73
CA MET A 34 -0.74 -1.39 1.35
C MET A 34 -0.51 -1.50 2.85
N ALA A 35 -1.59 -1.71 3.60
CA ALA A 35 -1.51 -1.98 5.02
C ALA A 35 -2.67 -2.85 5.50
N TRP A 36 -2.42 -3.64 6.54
CA TRP A 36 -3.47 -4.37 7.22
C TRP A 36 -4.22 -3.47 8.19
N ALA A 37 -5.54 -3.48 8.10
CA ALA A 37 -6.45 -3.00 9.14
C ALA A 37 -7.10 -4.24 9.77
N GLN A 38 -6.56 -4.69 10.89
CA GLN A 38 -6.97 -5.96 11.51
C GLN A 38 -6.80 -7.15 10.54
N GLN A 39 -7.89 -7.71 10.02
CA GLN A 39 -7.91 -8.85 9.10
C GLN A 39 -8.24 -8.46 7.65
N GLU A 40 -8.36 -7.17 7.36
CA GLU A 40 -8.67 -6.66 6.03
C GLU A 40 -7.44 -5.96 5.43
N LEU A 41 -7.06 -6.33 4.21
CA LEU A 41 -5.96 -5.68 3.51
C LEU A 41 -6.50 -4.44 2.79
N TRP A 42 -6.00 -3.28 3.18
CA TRP A 42 -6.26 -2.00 2.53
C TRP A 42 -5.09 -1.63 1.64
N PHE A 43 -5.38 -1.08 0.46
CA PHE A 43 -4.36 -0.65 -0.46
C PHE A 43 -4.79 0.50 -1.35
N ILE A 44 -3.78 1.23 -1.81
CA ILE A 44 -3.90 2.32 -2.76
C ILE A 44 -3.99 1.71 -4.16
N ASN A 45 -5.07 1.99 -4.87
CA ASN A 45 -5.19 1.76 -6.30
C ASN A 45 -4.96 3.10 -7.01
N THR A 46 -3.71 3.32 -7.42
CA THR A 46 -3.28 4.60 -7.98
C THR A 46 -3.95 4.86 -9.32
N ARG A 47 -4.09 3.81 -10.14
CA ARG A 47 -4.73 3.92 -11.45
C ARG A 47 -6.16 4.41 -11.36
N PHE A 48 -6.93 3.98 -10.36
CA PHE A 48 -8.31 4.41 -10.11
C PHE A 48 -8.43 5.54 -9.07
N SER A 49 -7.32 6.03 -8.53
CA SER A 49 -7.26 7.13 -7.57
C SER A 49 -8.11 6.89 -6.31
N CYS A 50 -8.03 5.67 -5.75
CA CYS A 50 -8.84 5.29 -4.61
C CYS A 50 -8.10 4.41 -3.59
N LEU A 51 -8.63 4.38 -2.37
CA LEU A 51 -8.36 3.33 -1.39
C LEU A 51 -9.37 2.21 -1.59
N CYS A 52 -8.89 0.98 -1.52
CA CYS A 52 -9.71 -0.21 -1.75
C CYS A 52 -9.25 -1.38 -0.88
N THR A 53 -10.10 -2.40 -0.84
CA THR A 53 -9.82 -3.69 -0.21
C THR A 53 -9.95 -4.80 -1.24
N LEU A 54 -9.39 -5.97 -0.94
CA LEU A 54 -9.42 -7.12 -1.84
C LEU A 54 -10.85 -7.67 -1.96
N ASP A 55 -11.20 -8.10 -3.17
CA ASP A 55 -12.43 -8.82 -3.42
C ASP A 55 -12.15 -9.96 -4.40
N PHE A 56 -12.66 -11.15 -4.10
CA PHE A 56 -12.33 -12.36 -4.86
C PHE A 56 -12.99 -12.40 -6.23
N ASP A 57 -14.14 -11.75 -6.39
CA ASP A 57 -14.92 -11.76 -7.64
C ASP A 57 -14.54 -10.58 -8.55
N HIS A 58 -14.19 -9.44 -7.96
CA HIS A 58 -13.97 -8.16 -8.67
C HIS A 58 -12.53 -7.65 -8.61
N SER A 59 -11.59 -8.43 -8.08
CA SER A 59 -10.20 -8.04 -7.76
C SER A 59 -10.06 -7.05 -6.60
N PHE A 60 -10.90 -6.02 -6.54
CA PHE A 60 -10.91 -5.03 -5.48
C PHE A 60 -12.28 -4.37 -5.33
N VAL A 61 -12.55 -3.85 -4.14
CA VAL A 61 -13.72 -3.01 -3.85
C VAL A 61 -13.25 -1.63 -3.39
N PRO A 62 -13.54 -0.54 -4.13
CA PRO A 62 -13.28 0.82 -3.69
C PRO A 62 -14.00 1.12 -2.38
N ARG A 63 -13.27 1.68 -1.41
CA ARG A 63 -13.80 2.06 -0.09
C ARG A 63 -13.81 3.57 0.10
N TRP A 64 -12.89 4.27 -0.55
CA TRP A 64 -12.73 5.71 -0.43
C TRP A 64 -12.04 6.30 -1.65
N ARG A 65 -12.38 7.53 -2.01
CA ARG A 65 -11.67 8.34 -3.02
C ARG A 65 -11.63 9.80 -2.59
N PRO A 66 -10.68 10.60 -3.08
CA PRO A 66 -10.71 12.04 -2.87
C PRO A 66 -12.00 12.66 -3.46
N ASN A 67 -12.55 13.67 -2.80
CA ASN A 67 -13.80 14.33 -3.21
C ASN A 67 -13.68 14.99 -4.59
N PHE A 68 -12.49 15.48 -4.93
CA PHE A 68 -12.21 16.11 -6.21
C PHE A 68 -12.13 15.13 -7.39
N ILE A 69 -12.09 13.82 -7.15
CA ILE A 69 -12.10 12.81 -8.23
C ILE A 69 -13.54 12.54 -8.65
N SER A 70 -13.96 12.93 -9.86
CA SER A 70 -15.36 12.80 -10.28
C SER A 70 -15.82 11.35 -10.47
N ALA A 71 -14.93 10.45 -10.91
CA ALA A 71 -15.27 9.07 -11.21
C ALA A 71 -14.09 8.12 -10.99
N LEU A 72 -14.41 6.85 -10.69
CA LEU A 72 -13.44 5.77 -10.65
C LEU A 72 -13.12 5.32 -12.08
N SER A 73 -12.05 5.86 -12.64
CA SER A 73 -11.59 5.57 -14.00
C SER A 73 -10.10 5.27 -14.01
N PRO A 74 -9.61 4.38 -14.89
CA PRO A 74 -8.21 3.96 -14.94
C PRO A 74 -7.32 5.01 -15.61
N GLU A 75 -7.22 6.18 -15.00
CA GLU A 75 -6.60 7.37 -15.60
C GLU A 75 -5.50 7.98 -14.75
N ASP A 76 -5.25 7.45 -13.55
CA ASP A 76 -4.23 7.95 -12.62
C ASP A 76 -4.33 9.48 -12.49
N ARG A 77 -5.48 9.95 -11.99
CA ARG A 77 -5.85 11.36 -12.08
C ARG A 77 -5.06 12.24 -11.12
N CYS A 78 -4.78 11.72 -9.93
CA CYS A 78 -4.06 12.46 -8.87
C CYS A 78 -2.77 11.78 -8.40
N HIS A 79 -2.49 10.56 -8.86
CA HIS A 79 -1.44 9.70 -8.32
C HIS A 79 -1.53 9.55 -6.81
N LEU A 80 -2.64 8.98 -6.35
CA LEU A 80 -2.75 8.56 -4.95
C LEU A 80 -1.63 7.55 -4.68
N ASN A 81 -0.82 7.75 -3.65
CA ASN A 81 0.49 7.11 -3.54
C ASN A 81 0.66 6.41 -2.18
N GLY A 82 0.78 7.18 -1.11
CA GLY A 82 1.00 6.64 0.23
C GLY A 82 -0.28 6.47 1.04
N LEU A 83 -0.20 5.57 2.03
CA LEU A 83 -1.22 5.29 3.03
C LEU A 83 -0.56 5.27 4.42
N GLY A 84 -1.15 6.02 5.35
CA GLY A 84 -0.77 6.07 6.77
C GLY A 84 -1.89 5.50 7.64
N MET A 85 -1.50 4.63 8.57
CA MET A 85 -2.42 3.95 9.48
C MET A 85 -2.37 4.58 10.87
N VAL A 86 -3.51 4.71 11.53
CA VAL A 86 -3.61 5.10 12.94
C VAL A 86 -4.59 4.17 13.63
N ASN A 87 -4.20 3.58 14.75
CA ASN A 87 -5.03 2.65 15.53
C ASN A 87 -5.64 1.51 14.68
N ASN A 88 -4.86 0.91 13.75
CA ASN A 88 -5.31 -0.12 12.80
C ASN A 88 -6.39 0.33 11.80
N HIS A 89 -6.48 1.62 11.49
CA HIS A 89 -7.39 2.14 10.46
C HIS A 89 -6.66 3.07 9.46
N PRO A 90 -7.06 3.08 8.18
CA PRO A 90 -6.60 4.08 7.21
C PRO A 90 -6.91 5.48 7.73
N LYS A 91 -5.89 6.32 7.90
CA LYS A 91 -6.08 7.68 8.44
C LYS A 91 -5.57 8.76 7.52
N TYR A 92 -4.42 8.53 6.88
CA TYR A 92 -3.81 9.51 6.00
C TYR A 92 -3.50 8.91 4.64
N VAL A 93 -3.60 9.72 3.59
CA VAL A 93 -3.10 9.35 2.26
C VAL A 93 -2.32 10.50 1.65
N THR A 94 -1.39 10.18 0.77
CA THR A 94 -0.68 11.19 -0.03
C THR A 94 -1.06 11.05 -1.50
N ALA A 95 -1.03 12.17 -2.22
CA ALA A 95 -1.18 12.21 -3.67
C ALA A 95 -0.18 13.21 -4.26
N LEU A 96 0.16 13.07 -5.55
CA LEU A 96 1.11 13.99 -6.21
C LEU A 96 0.41 15.22 -6.80
N GLY A 97 -0.92 15.24 -6.79
CA GLY A 97 -1.73 16.38 -7.21
C GLY A 97 -3.17 16.28 -6.72
N THR A 98 -3.93 17.35 -6.92
CA THR A 98 -5.39 17.40 -6.68
C THR A 98 -6.16 17.53 -7.99
N THR A 99 -5.68 16.85 -9.02
CA THR A 99 -6.21 16.92 -10.39
C THR A 99 -7.26 15.83 -10.63
N ASP A 100 -8.22 16.12 -11.49
CA ASP A 100 -9.27 15.20 -11.95
C ASP A 100 -9.23 14.98 -13.47
N SER A 101 -8.02 14.95 -14.02
CA SER A 101 -7.75 14.68 -15.43
C SER A 101 -6.67 13.61 -15.54
N ARG A 102 -6.69 12.85 -16.65
CA ARG A 102 -5.73 11.78 -16.90
C ARG A 102 -4.29 12.25 -16.71
N GLY A 103 -3.59 11.66 -15.74
CA GLY A 103 -2.20 12.00 -15.44
C GLY A 103 -1.94 13.47 -15.10
N GLY A 104 -2.97 14.23 -14.68
CA GLY A 104 -2.86 15.69 -14.50
C GLY A 104 -1.80 16.11 -13.45
N TRP A 105 -1.52 15.22 -12.50
CA TRP A 105 -0.50 15.42 -11.47
C TRP A 105 0.92 15.62 -12.02
N ARG A 106 1.20 15.17 -13.25
CA ARG A 106 2.56 15.19 -13.83
C ARG A 106 3.13 16.58 -13.98
N GLU A 107 2.29 17.56 -14.34
CA GLU A 107 2.70 18.95 -14.57
C GLU A 107 3.33 19.56 -13.31
N LYS A 108 2.76 19.26 -12.13
CA LYS A 108 3.13 19.87 -10.86
C LYS A 108 3.75 18.89 -9.87
N LYS A 109 4.15 17.68 -10.28
CA LYS A 109 4.59 16.59 -9.38
C LYS A 109 5.67 16.97 -8.34
N ALA A 110 6.49 17.97 -8.63
CA ALA A 110 7.56 18.45 -7.74
C ALA A 110 7.07 19.34 -6.59
N TYR A 111 5.85 19.87 -6.64
CA TYR A 111 5.31 20.80 -5.64
C TYR A 111 3.78 20.77 -5.51
N GLY A 112 3.09 19.91 -6.24
CA GLY A 112 1.64 19.75 -6.23
C GLY A 112 1.14 18.71 -5.25
N GLY A 113 2.05 18.01 -4.58
CA GLY A 113 1.70 16.90 -3.69
C GLY A 113 0.96 17.35 -2.45
N VAL A 114 0.11 16.46 -1.94
CA VAL A 114 -0.75 16.69 -0.79
C VAL A 114 -0.73 15.53 0.19
N LEU A 115 -1.03 15.83 1.45
CA LEU A 115 -1.44 14.87 2.48
C LEU A 115 -2.92 15.13 2.78
N MET A 116 -3.71 14.08 2.83
CA MET A 116 -5.15 14.13 3.09
C MET A 116 -5.54 13.29 4.29
N ASP A 117 -6.52 13.75 5.04
CA ASP A 117 -7.20 12.94 6.07
C ASP A 117 -8.31 12.12 5.40
N VAL A 118 -8.30 10.82 5.61
CA VAL A 118 -9.26 9.88 4.99
C VAL A 118 -10.67 10.09 5.53
N GLU A 119 -10.80 10.39 6.83
CA GLU A 119 -12.09 10.52 7.51
C GLU A 119 -12.84 11.78 7.09
N THR A 120 -12.13 12.91 7.00
CA THR A 120 -12.74 14.19 6.63
C THR A 120 -12.64 14.49 5.13
N ASN A 121 -11.83 13.72 4.39
CA ASN A 121 -11.51 13.92 2.98
C ASN A 121 -10.87 15.31 2.71
N GLN A 122 -10.28 15.93 3.74
CA GLN A 122 -9.66 17.25 3.63
C GLN A 122 -8.17 17.13 3.33
N VAL A 123 -7.68 18.08 2.53
CA VAL A 123 -6.24 18.28 2.34
C VAL A 123 -5.69 18.99 3.58
N ILE A 124 -4.77 18.34 4.30
CA ILE A 124 -4.17 18.87 5.53
C ILE A 124 -2.79 19.48 5.31
N VAL A 125 -2.06 19.03 4.27
CA VAL A 125 -0.78 19.61 3.85
C VAL A 125 -0.75 19.68 2.32
N GLN A 126 -0.17 20.75 1.78
CA GLN A 126 0.02 20.99 0.34
C GLN A 126 1.48 21.34 0.07
N GLY A 127 1.88 21.37 -1.21
CA GLY A 127 3.24 21.79 -1.58
C GLY A 127 4.29 20.69 -1.49
N LEU A 128 3.87 19.43 -1.28
CA LEU A 128 4.80 18.32 -1.10
C LEU A 128 5.45 17.93 -2.43
N SER A 129 6.76 17.66 -2.40
CA SER A 129 7.49 17.14 -3.55
C SER A 129 7.39 15.62 -3.57
N MET A 130 6.66 15.08 -4.55
CA MET A 130 6.54 13.64 -4.79
C MET A 130 6.32 12.81 -3.50
N PRO A 131 5.28 13.11 -2.70
CA PRO A 131 5.08 12.43 -1.43
C PRO A 131 4.73 10.95 -1.64
N HIS A 132 5.40 10.07 -0.89
CA HIS A 132 5.12 8.63 -0.80
C HIS A 132 4.45 8.31 0.54
N SER A 133 4.85 7.24 1.23
CA SER A 133 4.29 6.81 2.51
C SER A 133 4.42 7.89 3.59
N PRO A 134 3.31 8.37 4.18
CA PRO A 134 3.37 9.28 5.31
C PRO A 134 3.92 8.57 6.58
N PRO A 135 4.41 9.32 7.58
CA PRO A 135 4.90 8.73 8.84
C PRO A 135 3.83 7.87 9.52
N ASN A 136 4.24 6.78 10.18
CA ASN A 136 3.41 5.72 10.80
C ASN A 136 2.78 4.68 9.84
N SER A 137 3.33 4.50 8.63
CA SER A 137 2.97 3.39 7.74
C SER A 137 3.42 2.00 8.22
N ILE A 138 3.97 1.86 9.44
CA ILE A 138 4.57 0.61 9.93
C ILE A 138 3.48 -0.36 10.44
N GLY A 139 2.63 -0.83 9.53
CA GLY A 139 2.04 -2.15 9.66
C GLY A 139 3.09 -3.17 9.24
N VAL A 140 3.32 -4.21 10.04
CA VAL A 140 4.15 -5.36 9.63
C VAL A 140 3.53 -5.92 8.35
N SER A 141 4.12 -5.60 7.19
CA SER A 141 3.53 -5.92 5.90
C SER A 141 3.78 -7.40 5.58
N ASN A 142 2.88 -8.24 6.06
CA ASN A 142 2.73 -9.62 5.57
C ASN A 142 2.09 -9.65 4.17
N ALA A 143 2.24 -8.59 3.36
CA ALA A 143 1.74 -8.49 2.00
C ALA A 143 2.71 -7.65 1.14
N THR A 144 2.88 -8.03 -0.12
CA THR A 144 3.73 -7.34 -1.10
C THR A 144 3.09 -7.42 -2.48
N THR A 145 3.43 -6.51 -3.38
CA THR A 145 2.99 -6.54 -4.77
C THR A 145 4.11 -7.01 -5.69
N TYR A 146 3.77 -7.81 -6.71
CA TYR A 146 4.70 -8.20 -7.77
C TYR A 146 3.93 -8.58 -9.03
N ALA A 147 4.25 -7.95 -10.16
CA ALA A 147 3.63 -8.22 -11.47
C ALA A 147 2.09 -8.30 -11.38
N ASP A 148 1.46 -7.21 -10.93
CA ASP A 148 0.00 -7.07 -10.82
C ASP A 148 -0.69 -8.04 -9.86
N ALA A 149 0.09 -8.70 -8.99
CA ALA A 149 -0.40 -9.61 -7.97
C ALA A 149 -0.14 -9.07 -6.58
N ILE A 150 -1.15 -9.14 -5.71
CA ILE A 150 -0.97 -9.05 -4.26
C ILE A 150 -0.58 -10.43 -3.74
N LYS A 151 0.56 -10.50 -3.06
CA LYS A 151 1.08 -11.70 -2.41
C LYS A 151 1.04 -11.53 -0.91
N VAL A 152 0.21 -12.32 -0.23
CA VAL A 152 0.26 -12.42 1.23
C VAL A 152 1.43 -13.33 1.59
N VAL A 153 2.38 -12.78 2.36
CA VAL A 153 3.59 -13.46 2.78
C VAL A 153 3.57 -13.71 4.28
N THR A 154 4.14 -14.82 4.70
CA THR A 154 4.40 -15.06 6.13
C THR A 154 5.89 -15.16 6.35
N PRO A 155 6.44 -14.61 7.45
CA PRO A 155 7.78 -14.97 7.88
C PRO A 155 7.86 -16.50 7.98
N ALA A 156 8.82 -17.11 7.29
CA ALA A 156 9.25 -18.45 7.61
C ALA A 156 9.98 -18.32 8.96
N THR A 157 9.22 -18.45 10.05
CA THR A 157 9.61 -18.06 11.42
C THR A 157 11.02 -18.52 11.78
N PHE A 158 11.86 -17.59 12.25
CA PHE A 158 12.99 -17.90 13.12
C PHE A 158 12.45 -18.28 14.50
N TYR A 159 12.71 -19.49 14.97
CA TYR A 159 12.73 -19.71 16.41
C TYR A 159 14.03 -19.09 16.93
N CYS A 160 13.94 -17.92 17.55
CA CYS A 160 14.98 -17.48 18.46
C CYS A 160 14.90 -18.40 19.68
N VAL A 161 15.66 -19.50 19.67
CA VAL A 161 15.91 -20.28 20.89
C VAL A 161 16.86 -19.43 21.74
N THR A 162 16.31 -18.50 22.52
CA THR A 162 17.03 -18.01 23.70
C THR A 162 16.92 -19.10 24.76
N GLY A 163 18.07 -19.67 25.12
CA GLY A 163 18.21 -20.57 26.27
C GLY A 163 18.52 -22.01 25.89
N LEU A 164 19.80 -22.32 25.78
CA LEU A 164 20.35 -23.58 26.30
C LEU A 164 21.22 -23.22 27.53
N PRO A 165 21.35 -24.15 28.50
CA PRO A 165 21.50 -23.88 29.93
C PRO A 165 22.80 -23.18 30.35
#